data_AF-A0A3D2S285-F1
#
_entry.id   AF-A0A3D2S285-F1
#
_cell.length_a   1.000
_cell.length_b   1.000
_cell.length_c   1.000
_cell.angle_alpha   90.00
_cell.angle_beta   90.00
_cell.angle_gamma   90.00
#
_symmetry.space_group_name_H-M   'P 1'
#
loop_
_entity.id
_entity.type
_entity.pdbx_description
1 polymer ?
#
loop_
_entity_poly.entity_id
_entity_poly.type
_entity_poly.pdbx_seq_one_letter_code
_entity_poly.pdbx_strand_id
1 'polypeptide(L)'
;KSQYPNGAWPQRFADYPKTADFPVRSANYPDSWPRTYPRQDYRGFYTFNDNTIADTIYLMLDAAEIYNQEKYRQSALKAGDFILLAQMPDPQPAWAQQYNPAGQPAWARKFEPPAVTGGESQGVMRTLIQLYRRTGEKKYLDSIPRALDYLQSSLLTDGKLARFYELKTNRPLYFTKQYELVYTDDDLPTHYSFKVSSKLIAIRRQYEAALTLGADLAHPSAKEGDQTTTEESISWSESLAKDAAEAIRTMDDRGAWVENGRLRYHGDDDPTRKIISCRTFIQHVDTLSSYLSSTK
;
A
#
# COMPACT_ATOMS: atom_id res chain seq x y z
N LYS A 1 -16.97 -8.72 -5.46
CA LYS A 1 -16.70 -9.61 -6.62
C LYS A 1 -15.27 -9.49 -7.14
N SER A 2 -14.58 -8.35 -6.98
CA SER A 2 -13.17 -8.18 -7.38
C SER A 2 -12.15 -8.79 -6.42
N GLN A 3 -12.51 -8.98 -5.14
CA GLN A 3 -11.65 -9.59 -4.14
C GLN A 3 -11.48 -11.09 -4.38
N TYR A 4 -10.26 -11.59 -4.25
CA TYR A 4 -9.92 -12.99 -4.41
C TYR A 4 -10.38 -13.84 -3.23
N PRO A 5 -10.50 -15.17 -3.39
CA PRO A 5 -10.97 -16.08 -2.34
C PRO A 5 -10.14 -16.02 -1.06
N ASN A 6 -8.83 -15.77 -1.17
CA ASN A 6 -7.93 -15.64 -0.02
C ASN A 6 -8.02 -14.26 0.67
N GLY A 7 -8.77 -13.30 0.12
CA GLY A 7 -8.93 -11.94 0.65
C GLY A 7 -8.05 -10.88 -0.02
N ALA A 8 -7.10 -11.26 -0.87
CA ALA A 8 -6.28 -10.31 -1.62
C ALA A 8 -7.06 -9.63 -2.78
N TRP A 9 -6.41 -8.69 -3.44
CA TRP A 9 -6.86 -8.09 -4.70
C TRP A 9 -5.77 -8.23 -5.79
N PRO A 10 -6.15 -8.18 -7.09
CA PRO A 10 -5.18 -8.02 -8.16
C PRO A 10 -4.43 -6.70 -8.00
N GLN A 11 -3.19 -6.66 -8.46
CA GLN A 11 -2.48 -5.39 -8.66
C GLN A 11 -3.20 -4.49 -9.67
N ARG A 12 -3.72 -5.09 -10.75
CA ARG A 12 -4.51 -4.38 -11.76
C ARG A 12 -5.78 -5.16 -12.05
N PHE A 13 -6.92 -4.54 -11.74
CA PHE A 13 -8.21 -5.13 -12.06
C PHE A 13 -8.41 -5.14 -13.58
N ALA A 14 -8.62 -6.33 -14.14
CA ALA A 14 -8.97 -6.53 -15.53
C ALA A 14 -10.33 -7.22 -15.63
N ASP A 15 -10.49 -8.33 -14.90
CA ASP A 15 -11.70 -9.14 -14.87
C ASP A 15 -11.99 -9.63 -13.44
N TYR A 16 -13.21 -10.14 -13.23
CA TYR A 16 -13.53 -10.83 -11.99
C TYR A 16 -12.76 -12.15 -11.87
N PRO A 17 -12.22 -12.48 -10.67
CA PRO A 17 -11.52 -13.73 -10.46
C PRO A 17 -12.39 -14.95 -10.68
N LYS A 18 -11.82 -15.96 -11.32
CA LYS A 18 -12.34 -17.32 -11.27
C LYS A 18 -11.76 -18.00 -10.04
N THR A 19 -12.61 -18.41 -9.11
CA THR A 19 -12.20 -18.96 -7.80
C THR A 19 -11.16 -20.08 -7.91
N ALA A 20 -11.24 -20.92 -8.93
CA ALA A 20 -10.30 -22.02 -9.17
C ALA A 20 -8.85 -21.55 -9.43
N ASP A 21 -8.67 -20.34 -9.95
CA ASP A 21 -7.35 -19.79 -10.32
C ASP A 21 -6.62 -19.20 -9.09
N PHE A 22 -7.34 -18.97 -7.99
CA PHE A 22 -6.84 -18.30 -6.78
C PHE A 22 -7.14 -19.10 -5.51
N PRO A 23 -6.51 -20.28 -5.36
CA PRO A 23 -6.72 -21.11 -4.17
C PRO A 23 -6.20 -20.40 -2.92
N VAL A 24 -6.87 -20.64 -1.79
CA VAL A 24 -6.42 -20.14 -0.48
C VAL A 24 -5.23 -20.98 -0.03
N ARG A 25 -4.03 -20.40 -0.05
CA ARG A 25 -2.77 -21.04 0.33
C ARG A 25 -1.94 -20.13 1.20
N SER A 26 -1.36 -20.70 2.26
CA SER A 26 -0.37 -20.02 3.08
C SER A 26 0.90 -19.71 2.29
N ALA A 27 1.56 -18.63 2.66
CA ALA A 27 2.83 -18.29 2.05
C ALA A 27 3.88 -19.39 2.28
N ASN A 28 4.66 -19.67 1.24
CA ASN A 28 5.69 -20.70 1.28
C ASN A 28 6.85 -20.33 0.36
N TYR A 29 7.99 -20.99 0.56
CA TYR A 29 9.13 -20.86 -0.34
C TYR A 29 8.92 -21.72 -1.58
N PRO A 30 9.19 -21.20 -2.78
CA PRO A 30 9.34 -22.08 -3.95
C PRO A 30 10.59 -22.95 -3.80
N ASP A 31 10.60 -24.11 -4.48
CA ASP A 31 11.78 -25.00 -4.50
C ASP A 31 12.99 -24.30 -5.12
N SER A 32 12.74 -23.53 -6.18
CA SER A 32 13.72 -22.67 -6.85
C SER A 32 13.01 -21.46 -7.46
N TRP A 33 13.78 -20.44 -7.82
CA TRP A 33 13.27 -19.28 -8.54
C TRP A 33 14.27 -18.82 -9.61
N PRO A 34 13.80 -18.30 -10.75
CA PRO A 34 14.67 -17.95 -11.86
C PRO A 34 15.50 -16.70 -11.53
N ARG A 35 16.82 -16.79 -11.72
CA ARG A 35 17.76 -15.68 -11.48
C ARG A 35 17.71 -14.59 -12.56
N THR A 36 17.08 -14.89 -13.69
CA THR A 36 16.81 -13.95 -14.77
C THR A 36 15.31 -13.63 -14.82
N TYR A 37 14.98 -12.42 -15.28
CA TYR A 37 13.59 -11.96 -15.31
C TYR A 37 12.73 -12.78 -16.29
N PRO A 38 11.69 -13.51 -15.84
CA PRO A 38 10.92 -14.41 -16.70
C PRO A 38 9.84 -13.70 -17.54
N ARG A 39 9.66 -12.38 -17.39
CA ARG A 39 8.59 -11.61 -18.07
C ARG A 39 7.17 -12.14 -17.81
N GLN A 40 6.95 -12.69 -16.61
CA GLN A 40 5.62 -13.16 -16.22
C GLN A 40 4.65 -11.98 -16.03
N ASP A 41 3.39 -12.19 -16.41
CA ASP A 41 2.33 -11.25 -16.11
C ASP A 41 1.95 -11.32 -14.62
N TYR A 42 2.34 -10.30 -13.87
CA TYR A 42 2.11 -10.19 -12.43
C TYR A 42 0.86 -9.35 -12.09
N ARG A 43 0.09 -8.86 -13.08
CA ARG A 43 -1.06 -7.97 -12.84
C ARG A 43 -2.12 -8.59 -11.93
N GLY A 44 -2.28 -9.91 -11.98
CA GLY A 44 -3.21 -10.66 -11.15
C GLY A 44 -2.65 -11.11 -9.80
N PHE A 45 -1.39 -10.82 -9.46
CA PHE A 45 -0.76 -11.28 -8.22
C PHE A 45 -1.25 -10.53 -6.98
N TYR A 46 -1.11 -11.18 -5.82
CA TYR A 46 -1.42 -10.61 -4.52
C TYR A 46 -0.30 -9.64 -4.16
N THR A 47 -0.58 -8.33 -4.17
CA THR A 47 0.49 -7.31 -4.19
C THR A 47 0.43 -6.38 -2.99
N PHE A 48 1.54 -6.27 -2.26
CA PHE A 48 1.77 -5.27 -1.21
C PHE A 48 2.55 -4.06 -1.72
N ASN A 49 3.26 -4.19 -2.85
CA ASN A 49 3.98 -3.08 -3.48
C ASN A 49 3.09 -1.85 -3.65
N ASP A 50 3.69 -0.67 -3.46
CA ASP A 50 3.03 0.64 -3.51
C ASP A 50 1.80 0.75 -2.58
N ASN A 51 1.79 0.03 -1.45
CA ASN A 51 0.68 -0.01 -0.47
C ASN A 51 -0.67 -0.43 -1.04
N THR A 52 -0.71 -1.07 -2.21
CA THR A 52 -1.96 -1.36 -2.95
C THR A 52 -3.04 -2.05 -2.10
N ILE A 53 -2.70 -3.13 -1.39
CA ILE A 53 -3.64 -3.80 -0.46
C ILE A 53 -3.93 -2.95 0.78
N ALA A 54 -2.94 -2.25 1.33
CA ALA A 54 -3.10 -1.44 2.55
C ALA A 54 -4.08 -0.28 2.34
N ASP A 55 -3.91 0.49 1.26
CA ASP A 55 -4.78 1.62 0.93
C ASP A 55 -6.20 1.14 0.60
N THR A 56 -6.33 -0.03 -0.02
CA THR A 56 -7.65 -0.65 -0.27
C THR A 56 -8.31 -1.07 1.05
N ILE A 57 -7.57 -1.60 2.02
CA ILE A 57 -8.09 -1.92 3.35
C ILE A 57 -8.63 -0.66 4.03
N TYR A 58 -7.85 0.42 4.05
CA TYR A 58 -8.27 1.69 4.66
C TYR A 58 -9.51 2.26 3.98
N LEU A 59 -9.54 2.26 2.65
CA LEU A 59 -10.71 2.68 1.89
C LEU A 59 -11.96 1.86 2.25
N MET A 60 -11.84 0.55 2.42
CA MET A 60 -12.97 -0.31 2.79
C MET A 60 -13.43 -0.08 4.23
N LEU A 61 -12.52 0.22 5.16
CA LEU A 61 -12.89 0.58 6.53
C LEU A 61 -13.61 1.94 6.56
N ASP A 62 -13.08 2.94 5.87
CA ASP A 62 -13.70 4.28 5.76
C ASP A 62 -15.09 4.17 5.10
N ALA A 63 -15.22 3.38 4.04
CA ALA A 63 -16.50 3.13 3.38
C ALA A 63 -17.50 2.42 4.31
N ALA A 64 -17.04 1.52 5.17
CA ALA A 64 -17.92 0.83 6.13
C ALA A 64 -18.58 1.82 7.08
N GLU A 65 -17.83 2.80 7.56
CA GLU A 65 -18.32 3.81 8.50
C GLU A 65 -19.16 4.88 7.81
N ILE A 66 -18.64 5.48 6.73
CA ILE A 66 -19.32 6.56 6.00
C ILE A 66 -20.66 6.09 5.47
N TYR A 67 -20.70 4.90 4.87
CA TYR A 67 -21.93 4.36 4.28
C TYR A 67 -22.72 3.46 5.23
N ASN A 68 -22.22 3.24 6.45
CA ASN A 68 -22.78 2.32 7.44
C ASN A 68 -23.15 0.95 6.83
N GLN A 69 -22.20 0.35 6.09
CA GLN A 69 -22.40 -0.89 5.36
C GLN A 69 -21.35 -1.94 5.71
N GLU A 70 -21.75 -2.94 6.49
CA GLU A 70 -20.87 -3.99 7.03
C GLU A 70 -20.09 -4.76 5.94
N LYS A 71 -20.62 -4.87 4.72
CA LYS A 71 -19.94 -5.56 3.61
C LYS A 71 -18.55 -4.99 3.31
N TYR A 72 -18.33 -3.70 3.55
CA TYR A 72 -17.02 -3.07 3.34
C TYR A 72 -16.05 -3.47 4.46
N ARG A 73 -16.50 -3.44 5.73
CA ARG A 73 -15.72 -3.93 6.88
C ARG A 73 -15.31 -5.39 6.69
N GLN A 74 -16.24 -6.24 6.25
CA GLN A 74 -15.96 -7.65 5.95
C GLN A 74 -14.93 -7.83 4.82
N SER A 75 -14.91 -6.93 3.83
CA SER A 75 -13.90 -6.96 2.77
C SER A 75 -12.51 -6.58 3.32
N ALA A 76 -12.43 -5.59 4.21
CA ALA A 76 -11.19 -5.22 4.90
C ALA A 76 -10.66 -6.36 5.79
N LEU A 77 -11.53 -7.00 6.57
CA LEU A 77 -11.15 -8.13 7.43
C LEU A 77 -10.60 -9.31 6.62
N LYS A 78 -11.23 -9.67 5.50
CA LYS A 78 -10.72 -10.71 4.59
C LYS A 78 -9.31 -10.40 4.09
N ALA A 79 -9.03 -9.14 3.77
CA ALA A 79 -7.69 -8.72 3.36
C ALA A 79 -6.69 -8.71 4.52
N GLY A 80 -7.12 -8.39 5.74
CA GLY A 80 -6.33 -8.62 6.95
C GLY A 80 -5.97 -10.10 7.13
N ASP A 81 -6.93 -11.00 6.89
CA ASP A 81 -6.72 -12.45 7.00
C ASP A 81 -5.75 -12.96 5.92
N PHE A 82 -5.82 -12.38 4.71
CA PHE A 82 -4.80 -12.59 3.68
C PHE A 82 -3.41 -12.17 4.16
N ILE A 83 -3.27 -11.02 4.82
CA ILE A 83 -1.96 -10.54 5.31
C ILE A 83 -1.34 -11.56 6.27
N LEU A 84 -2.14 -12.09 7.20
CA LEU A 84 -1.69 -13.13 8.13
C LEU A 84 -1.29 -14.41 7.38
N LEU A 85 -2.10 -14.82 6.41
CA LEU A 85 -1.82 -15.97 5.54
C LEU A 85 -0.54 -15.80 4.70
N ALA A 86 -0.22 -14.56 4.34
CA ALA A 86 0.90 -14.20 3.47
C ALA A 86 2.23 -14.02 4.22
N GLN A 87 2.25 -14.08 5.56
CA GLN A 87 3.51 -14.02 6.30
C GLN A 87 4.36 -15.23 5.93
N MET A 88 5.58 -14.98 5.45
CA MET A 88 6.50 -16.03 5.09
C MET A 88 6.86 -16.89 6.31
N PRO A 89 7.08 -18.21 6.15
CA PRO A 89 7.55 -19.04 7.26
C PRO A 89 9.02 -18.74 7.59
N ASP A 90 9.50 -19.31 8.70
CA ASP A 90 10.92 -19.27 9.05
C ASP A 90 11.79 -19.74 7.86
N PRO A 91 12.95 -19.11 7.62
CA PRO A 91 13.66 -18.21 8.54
C PRO A 91 13.35 -16.70 8.39
N GLN A 92 12.40 -16.30 7.53
CA GLN A 92 12.15 -14.89 7.20
C GLN A 92 10.69 -14.49 7.45
N PRO A 93 10.20 -14.43 8.70
CA PRO A 93 8.79 -14.18 9.04
C PRO A 93 8.29 -12.75 8.78
N ALA A 94 8.38 -12.30 7.54
CA ALA A 94 7.91 -11.01 7.03
C ALA A 94 7.25 -11.19 5.64
N TRP A 95 7.20 -10.16 4.80
CA TRP A 95 6.42 -10.17 3.56
C TRP A 95 7.24 -9.82 2.31
N ALA A 96 6.82 -10.36 1.17
CA ALA A 96 7.30 -10.00 -0.16
C ALA A 96 6.53 -8.82 -0.75
N GLN A 97 7.03 -8.24 -1.83
CA GLN A 97 6.29 -7.21 -2.57
C GLN A 97 5.01 -7.78 -3.21
N GLN A 98 5.08 -9.01 -3.71
CA GLN A 98 3.94 -9.70 -4.30
C GLN A 98 4.09 -11.23 -4.25
N TYR A 99 2.95 -11.90 -4.34
CA TYR A 99 2.83 -13.35 -4.31
C TYR A 99 2.02 -13.85 -5.51
N ASN A 100 2.47 -14.95 -6.10
CA ASN A 100 1.72 -15.66 -7.12
C ASN A 100 0.49 -16.38 -6.51
N PRO A 101 -0.40 -16.97 -7.33
CA PRO A 101 -1.57 -17.70 -6.81
C PRO A 101 -1.26 -18.90 -5.90
N ALA A 102 -0.01 -19.39 -5.93
CA ALA A 102 0.45 -20.46 -5.03
C ALA A 102 0.90 -19.96 -3.65
N GLY A 103 0.83 -18.65 -3.39
CA GLY A 103 1.31 -18.04 -2.15
C GLY A 103 2.83 -17.88 -2.09
N GLN A 104 3.54 -17.90 -3.23
CA GLN A 104 5.00 -17.80 -3.25
C GLN A 104 5.43 -16.40 -3.70
N PRO A 105 6.48 -15.81 -3.09
CA PRO A 105 7.09 -14.59 -3.59
C PRO A 105 7.39 -14.69 -5.08
N ALA A 106 7.08 -13.65 -5.85
CA ALA A 106 7.16 -13.71 -7.30
C ALA A 106 7.82 -12.47 -7.91
N TRP A 107 8.34 -12.61 -9.13
CA TRP A 107 8.85 -11.49 -9.91
C TRP A 107 7.72 -10.49 -10.22
N ALA A 108 8.03 -9.20 -10.16
CA ALA A 108 7.21 -8.14 -10.78
C ALA A 108 7.93 -7.55 -11.99
N ARG A 109 8.54 -6.37 -11.84
CA ARG A 109 9.40 -5.78 -12.87
C ARG A 109 10.75 -6.49 -12.92
N LYS A 110 11.53 -6.23 -13.97
CA LYS A 110 12.87 -6.82 -14.19
C LYS A 110 13.91 -6.57 -13.08
N PHE A 111 13.59 -5.69 -12.13
CA PHE A 111 14.41 -5.32 -10.97
C PHE A 111 13.71 -5.59 -9.63
N GLU A 112 12.67 -6.43 -9.64
CA GLU A 112 11.84 -6.78 -8.49
C GLU A 112 11.71 -8.31 -8.39
N PRO A 113 12.72 -8.99 -7.85
CA PRO A 113 12.79 -10.45 -7.79
C PRO A 113 11.91 -11.01 -6.66
N PRO A 114 11.65 -12.33 -6.68
CA PRO A 114 11.15 -13.06 -5.53
C PRO A 114 12.05 -12.85 -4.30
N ALA A 115 11.56 -12.12 -3.31
CA ALA A 115 12.32 -11.76 -2.13
C ALA A 115 11.39 -11.38 -0.98
N VAL A 116 11.85 -11.60 0.25
CA VAL A 116 11.27 -10.91 1.42
C VAL A 116 11.78 -9.49 1.43
N THR A 117 10.95 -8.54 1.84
CA THR A 117 11.23 -7.12 1.62
C THR A 117 11.31 -6.32 2.90
N GLY A 118 12.26 -5.39 2.97
CA GLY A 118 12.38 -4.49 4.10
C GLY A 118 11.35 -3.37 4.10
N GLY A 119 10.95 -2.87 2.93
CA GLY A 119 10.05 -1.72 2.80
C GLY A 119 8.59 -2.08 3.06
N GLU A 120 8.07 -3.02 2.28
CA GLU A 120 6.67 -3.38 2.25
C GLU A 120 6.26 -4.08 3.55
N SER A 121 7.14 -4.91 4.13
CA SER A 121 6.90 -5.52 5.44
C SER A 121 6.65 -4.49 6.56
N GLN A 122 7.32 -3.33 6.52
CA GLN A 122 7.07 -2.24 7.47
C GLN A 122 5.73 -1.55 7.25
N GLY A 123 5.25 -1.49 6.01
CA GLY A 123 3.90 -1.04 5.68
C GLY A 123 2.86 -2.03 6.21
N VAL A 124 3.06 -3.32 5.91
CA VAL A 124 2.17 -4.41 6.33
C VAL A 124 1.99 -4.47 7.84
N MET A 125 3.06 -4.37 8.63
CA MET A 125 2.94 -4.34 10.10
C MET A 125 2.09 -3.16 10.59
N ARG A 126 2.23 -1.97 9.98
CA ARG A 126 1.40 -0.81 10.32
C ARG A 126 -0.05 -1.02 9.92
N THR A 127 -0.31 -1.64 8.77
CA THR A 127 -1.67 -2.02 8.35
C THR A 127 -2.32 -2.99 9.33
N LEU A 128 -1.58 -3.99 9.82
CA LEU A 128 -2.06 -4.91 10.84
C LEU A 128 -2.42 -4.23 12.17
N ILE A 129 -1.57 -3.29 12.65
CA ILE A 129 -1.86 -2.49 13.84
C ILE A 129 -3.15 -1.69 13.65
N GLN A 130 -3.30 -1.03 12.50
CA GLN A 130 -4.48 -0.21 12.19
C GLN A 130 -5.75 -1.06 12.04
N LEU A 131 -5.65 -2.25 11.43
CA LEU A 131 -6.75 -3.22 11.39
C LEU A 131 -7.19 -3.58 12.81
N TYR A 132 -6.26 -3.95 13.70
CA TYR A 132 -6.60 -4.22 15.09
C TYR A 132 -7.28 -3.01 15.76
N ARG A 133 -6.71 -1.81 15.62
CA ARG A 133 -7.26 -0.60 16.25
C ARG A 133 -8.69 -0.32 15.79
N ARG A 134 -8.99 -0.43 14.49
CA ARG A 134 -10.31 -0.11 13.93
C ARG A 134 -11.33 -1.24 14.03
N THR A 135 -10.90 -2.47 14.29
CA THR A 135 -11.81 -3.64 14.23
C THR A 135 -11.93 -4.39 15.55
N GLY A 136 -10.97 -4.24 16.47
CA GLY A 136 -10.89 -5.01 17.71
C GLY A 136 -10.30 -6.42 17.56
N GLU A 137 -9.99 -6.84 16.34
CA GLU A 137 -9.54 -8.21 16.04
C GLU A 137 -8.07 -8.43 16.44
N LYS A 138 -7.86 -8.95 17.66
CA LYS A 138 -6.52 -9.15 18.26
C LYS A 138 -5.56 -9.96 17.39
N LYS A 139 -6.07 -10.90 16.59
CA LYS A 139 -5.28 -11.76 15.70
C LYS A 139 -4.36 -10.98 14.76
N TYR A 140 -4.70 -9.73 14.42
CA TYR A 140 -3.85 -8.90 13.57
C TYR A 140 -2.54 -8.48 14.23
N LEU A 141 -2.42 -8.59 15.55
CA LEU A 141 -1.18 -8.28 16.25
C LEU A 141 -0.19 -9.46 16.28
N ASP A 142 -0.65 -10.70 16.08
CA ASP A 142 0.11 -11.93 16.35
C ASP A 142 1.38 -12.06 15.50
N SER A 143 1.33 -11.63 14.24
CA SER A 143 2.45 -11.74 13.29
C SER A 143 3.56 -10.72 13.51
N ILE A 144 3.29 -9.61 14.20
CA ILE A 144 4.18 -8.43 14.25
C ILE A 144 5.49 -8.69 15.00
N PRO A 145 5.52 -9.31 16.19
CA PRO A 145 6.77 -9.49 16.94
C PRO A 145 7.84 -10.23 16.14
N ARG A 146 7.47 -11.34 15.50
CA ARG A 146 8.41 -12.15 14.70
C ARG A 146 8.95 -11.38 13.49
N ALA A 147 8.10 -10.58 12.84
CA ALA A 147 8.52 -9.73 11.72
C ALA A 147 9.48 -8.62 12.17
N LEU A 148 9.19 -7.97 13.31
CA LEU A 148 10.07 -6.96 13.89
C LEU A 148 11.44 -7.55 14.23
N ASP A 149 11.48 -8.72 14.86
CA ASP A 149 12.73 -9.37 15.27
C ASP A 149 13.56 -9.80 14.05
N TYR A 150 12.91 -10.38 13.04
CA TYR A 150 13.55 -10.72 11.77
C TYR A 150 14.13 -9.49 11.07
N LEU A 151 13.35 -8.41 10.90
CA LEU A 151 13.84 -7.21 10.23
C LEU A 151 14.93 -6.50 11.05
N GLN A 152 14.84 -6.51 12.38
CA GLN A 152 15.87 -5.97 13.27
C GLN A 152 17.20 -6.71 13.07
N SER A 153 17.16 -8.04 12.95
CA SER A 153 18.35 -8.85 12.64
C SER A 153 18.87 -8.67 11.21
N SER A 154 18.05 -8.11 10.32
CA SER A 154 18.36 -7.92 8.90
C SER A 154 18.88 -6.52 8.58
N LEU A 155 19.04 -5.64 9.58
CA LEU A 155 19.58 -4.30 9.37
C LEU A 155 20.98 -4.37 8.73
N LEU A 156 21.18 -3.51 7.75
CA LEU A 156 22.47 -3.26 7.13
C LEU A 156 23.37 -2.50 8.11
N THR A 157 24.67 -2.44 7.82
CA THR A 157 25.67 -1.75 8.64
C THR A 157 25.39 -0.25 8.82
N ASP A 158 24.66 0.37 7.88
CA ASP A 158 24.23 1.76 7.94
C ASP A 158 22.88 1.97 8.66
N GLY A 159 22.32 0.92 9.27
CA GLY A 159 21.04 0.95 9.98
C GLY A 159 19.80 1.01 9.08
N LYS A 160 19.96 0.88 7.76
CA LYS A 160 18.85 0.73 6.80
C LYS A 160 18.47 -0.75 6.63
N LEU A 161 17.39 -0.99 5.90
CA LEU A 161 17.04 -2.32 5.41
C LEU A 161 17.32 -2.39 3.91
N ALA A 162 17.75 -3.55 3.43
CA ALA A 162 17.69 -3.83 2.00
C ALA A 162 16.22 -3.89 1.57
N ARG A 163 15.93 -3.43 0.35
CA ARG A 163 14.60 -3.58 -0.23
C ARG A 163 14.28 -5.06 -0.47
N PHE A 164 15.27 -5.86 -0.86
CA PHE A 164 15.13 -7.27 -1.19
C PHE A 164 16.12 -8.12 -0.40
N TYR A 165 15.61 -9.12 0.31
CA TYR A 165 16.38 -10.18 0.94
C TYR A 165 16.09 -11.49 0.23
N GLU A 166 17.16 -12.14 -0.20
CA GLU A 166 17.11 -13.44 -0.87
C GLU A 166 16.39 -14.47 0.01
N LEU A 167 15.51 -15.24 -0.63
CA LEU A 167 14.72 -16.28 0.03
C LEU A 167 15.64 -17.30 0.72
N LYS A 168 15.32 -17.62 1.98
CA LYS A 168 16.01 -18.54 2.90
C LYS A 168 17.38 -18.06 3.41
N THR A 169 18.21 -17.43 2.58
CA THR A 169 19.58 -17.04 2.96
C THR A 169 19.65 -15.70 3.68
N ASN A 170 18.62 -14.87 3.52
CA ASN A 170 18.57 -13.51 4.03
C ASN A 170 19.65 -12.56 3.47
N ARG A 171 20.30 -12.93 2.36
CA ARG A 171 21.32 -12.08 1.74
C ARG A 171 20.66 -10.92 0.98
N PRO A 172 21.09 -9.66 1.16
CA PRO A 172 20.58 -8.55 0.37
C PRO A 172 20.74 -8.77 -1.14
N LEU A 173 19.70 -8.46 -1.91
CA LEU A 173 19.69 -8.50 -3.38
C LEU A 173 19.62 -7.08 -3.95
N TYR A 174 20.40 -6.84 -4.98
CA TYR A 174 20.51 -5.57 -5.69
C TYR A 174 20.48 -5.82 -7.20
N PHE A 175 20.37 -4.74 -7.96
CA PHE A 175 20.52 -4.77 -9.41
C PHE A 175 21.51 -3.71 -9.85
N THR A 176 22.29 -4.03 -10.89
CA THR A 176 23.13 -3.04 -11.58
C THR A 176 22.27 -2.06 -12.39
N LYS A 177 22.87 -1.01 -12.97
CA LYS A 177 22.15 -0.10 -13.89
C LYS A 177 21.64 -0.82 -15.14
N GLN A 178 22.29 -1.93 -15.52
CA GLN A 178 21.89 -2.81 -16.63
C GLN A 178 20.87 -3.87 -16.19
N TYR A 179 20.44 -3.85 -14.94
CA TYR A 179 19.50 -4.78 -14.33
C TYR A 179 20.01 -6.22 -14.26
N GLU A 180 21.30 -6.38 -13.95
CA GLU A 180 21.86 -7.67 -13.55
C GLU A 180 21.69 -7.87 -12.05
N LEU A 181 21.19 -9.04 -11.64
CA LEU A 181 21.01 -9.39 -10.23
C LEU A 181 22.37 -9.60 -9.56
N VAL A 182 22.66 -8.79 -8.53
CA VAL A 182 23.92 -8.79 -7.80
C VAL A 182 23.69 -8.72 -6.29
N TYR A 183 24.76 -8.90 -5.51
CA TYR A 183 24.72 -8.90 -4.05
C TYR A 183 25.46 -7.70 -3.42
N THR A 184 25.97 -6.79 -4.25
CA THR A 184 26.59 -5.53 -3.83
C THR A 184 25.81 -4.35 -4.39
N ASP A 185 25.95 -3.20 -3.75
CA ASP A 185 25.26 -1.97 -4.10
C ASP A 185 26.15 -0.96 -4.82
N ASP A 186 27.19 -1.43 -5.50
CA ASP A 186 28.23 -0.59 -6.12
C ASP A 186 27.75 0.14 -7.39
N ASP A 187 26.75 -0.40 -8.10
CA ASP A 187 26.24 0.15 -9.37
C ASP A 187 24.70 0.18 -9.46
N LEU A 188 24.04 0.75 -8.45
CA LEU A 188 22.57 0.78 -8.42
C LEU A 188 21.95 1.72 -9.49
N PRO A 189 20.77 1.38 -10.03
CA PRO A 189 19.90 2.31 -10.74
C PRO A 189 19.61 3.58 -9.93
N THR A 190 19.72 4.75 -10.56
CA THR A 190 19.55 6.06 -9.87
C THR A 190 18.11 6.44 -9.58
N HIS A 191 17.14 5.75 -10.19
CA HIS A 191 15.71 6.05 -10.13
C HIS A 191 14.92 5.07 -9.25
N TYR A 192 15.60 4.11 -8.60
CA TYR A 192 14.95 3.11 -7.76
C TYR A 192 15.74 2.90 -6.47
N SER A 193 15.03 2.87 -5.34
CA SER A 193 15.66 2.75 -4.02
C SER A 193 15.78 1.29 -3.60
N PHE A 194 17.00 0.76 -3.54
CA PHE A 194 17.28 -0.60 -3.06
C PHE A 194 17.60 -0.69 -1.56
N LYS A 195 17.69 0.45 -0.87
CA LYS A 195 17.84 0.52 0.59
C LYS A 195 16.81 1.48 1.16
N VAL A 196 16.04 1.02 2.13
CA VAL A 196 14.95 1.79 2.74
C VAL A 196 15.29 2.15 4.18
N SER A 197 14.83 3.31 4.64
CA SER A 197 14.98 3.69 6.04
C SER A 197 14.25 2.70 6.96
N SER A 198 14.88 2.39 8.09
CA SER A 198 14.25 1.60 9.16
C SER A 198 13.31 2.49 9.97
N LYS A 199 12.07 2.03 10.13
CA LYS A 199 11.02 2.57 11.01
C LYS A 199 10.65 1.57 12.10
N LEU A 200 11.43 0.51 12.29
CA LEU A 200 11.14 -0.60 13.21
C LEU A 200 10.92 -0.13 14.66
N ILE A 201 11.68 0.87 15.13
CA ILE A 201 11.49 1.46 16.47
C ILE A 201 10.10 2.10 16.59
N ALA A 202 9.68 2.86 15.59
CA ALA A 202 8.36 3.50 15.59
C ALA A 202 7.25 2.45 15.53
N ILE A 203 7.40 1.43 14.69
CA ILE A 203 6.42 0.34 14.56
C ILE A 203 6.30 -0.45 15.86
N ARG A 204 7.42 -0.73 16.55
CA ARG A 204 7.41 -1.39 17.85
C ARG A 204 6.65 -0.56 18.90
N ARG A 205 6.88 0.75 18.95
CA ARG A 205 6.12 1.65 19.83
C ARG A 205 4.63 1.67 19.50
N GLN A 206 4.26 1.68 18.22
CA GLN A 206 2.86 1.62 17.79
C GLN A 206 2.20 0.29 18.19
N TYR A 207 2.93 -0.83 18.04
CA TYR A 207 2.48 -2.15 18.46
C TYR A 207 2.26 -2.21 19.98
N GLU A 208 3.23 -1.75 20.78
CA GLU A 208 3.13 -1.70 22.24
C GLU A 208 1.99 -0.79 22.70
N ALA A 209 1.83 0.38 22.07
CA ALA A 209 0.71 1.28 22.34
C ALA A 209 -0.63 0.62 22.03
N ALA A 210 -0.75 -0.13 20.94
CA ALA A 210 -1.97 -0.87 20.61
C ALA A 210 -2.31 -1.95 21.64
N LEU A 211 -1.31 -2.63 22.22
CA LEU A 211 -1.53 -3.58 23.31
C LEU A 211 -2.03 -2.90 24.59
N THR A 212 -1.51 -1.72 24.92
CA THR A 212 -1.87 -0.98 26.13
C THR A 212 -3.20 -0.25 26.02
N LEU A 213 -3.41 0.50 24.93
CA LEU A 213 -4.59 1.34 24.74
C LEU A 213 -5.81 0.54 24.28
N GLY A 214 -5.60 -0.64 23.71
CA GLY A 214 -6.67 -1.44 23.14
C GLY A 214 -7.10 -0.98 21.75
N ALA A 215 -8.26 -1.46 21.32
CA ALA A 215 -8.87 -1.03 20.07
C ALA A 215 -9.48 0.36 20.22
N ASP A 216 -9.36 1.16 19.17
CA ASP A 216 -9.93 2.50 19.08
C ASP A 216 -11.13 2.46 18.13
N LEU A 217 -12.25 1.98 18.66
CA LEU A 217 -13.49 1.79 17.90
C LEU A 217 -14.27 3.10 17.68
N ALA A 218 -13.81 4.21 18.28
CA ALA A 218 -14.52 5.48 18.32
C ALA A 218 -13.85 6.60 17.49
N HIS A 219 -12.56 6.48 17.14
CA HIS A 219 -11.86 7.46 16.28
C HIS A 219 -11.34 6.83 14.98
N PRO A 220 -12.14 6.85 13.91
CA PRO A 220 -11.82 6.05 12.74
C PRO A 220 -10.89 6.68 11.69
N SER A 221 -10.56 7.98 11.77
CA SER A 221 -9.80 8.66 10.71
C SER A 221 -8.49 9.27 11.23
N ALA A 222 -7.50 8.44 11.54
CA ALA A 222 -6.14 8.90 11.64
C ALA A 222 -5.31 8.31 10.50
N LYS A 223 -5.23 9.02 9.37
CA LYS A 223 -4.15 8.80 8.41
C LYS A 223 -2.84 9.08 9.14
N GLU A 224 -2.06 8.04 9.45
CA GLU A 224 -0.77 8.24 10.13
C GLU A 224 0.32 8.60 9.12
N GLY A 225 0.57 9.90 9.07
CA GLY A 225 1.79 10.51 8.56
C GLY A 225 1.79 11.95 9.06
N ASP A 226 2.27 12.16 10.28
CA ASP A 226 2.58 13.49 10.85
C ASP A 226 1.48 14.55 10.67
N GLN A 227 0.54 14.60 11.61
CA GLN A 227 0.11 15.86 12.21
C GLN A 227 -0.83 15.55 13.38
N THR A 228 -0.55 16.21 14.50
CA THR A 228 -1.56 16.70 15.43
C THR A 228 -2.57 17.56 14.67
N THR A 229 -3.48 16.96 13.91
CA THR A 229 -4.74 17.61 13.58
C THR A 229 -5.74 17.11 14.61
N THR A 230 -5.93 17.90 15.66
CA THR A 230 -7.29 18.14 16.13
C THR A 230 -8.18 18.24 14.90
N GLU A 231 -9.34 17.59 14.86
CA GLU A 231 -10.37 17.92 13.88
C GLU A 231 -10.62 19.43 14.01
N GLU A 232 -9.90 20.24 13.25
CA GLU A 232 -10.16 21.66 13.17
C GLU A 232 -11.52 21.74 12.49
N SER A 233 -12.54 22.06 13.27
CA SER A 233 -13.87 22.36 12.73
C SER A 233 -13.68 23.52 11.76
N ILE A 234 -13.66 23.22 10.47
CA ILE A 234 -13.56 24.23 9.41
C ILE A 234 -14.81 25.10 9.56
N SER A 235 -14.63 26.36 9.97
CA SER A 235 -15.77 27.25 10.11
C SER A 235 -16.29 27.65 8.74
N TRP A 236 -17.61 27.75 8.63
CA TRP A 236 -18.21 28.26 7.42
C TRP A 236 -17.77 29.72 7.18
N SER A 237 -17.50 30.06 5.92
CA SER A 237 -17.28 31.43 5.48
C SER A 237 -17.89 31.67 4.12
N GLU A 238 -18.26 32.93 3.85
CA GLU A 238 -18.82 33.32 2.56
C GLU A 238 -17.81 33.11 1.42
N SER A 239 -16.51 33.28 1.68
CA SER A 239 -15.46 32.99 0.72
C SER A 239 -15.40 31.49 0.39
N LEU A 240 -15.44 30.61 1.39
CA LEU A 240 -15.45 29.16 1.17
C LEU A 240 -16.67 28.72 0.35
N ALA A 241 -17.85 29.30 0.63
CA ALA A 241 -19.06 29.03 -0.15
C ALA A 241 -18.93 29.49 -1.61
N LYS A 242 -18.33 30.67 -1.84
CA LYS A 242 -18.06 31.18 -3.20
C LYS A 242 -17.06 30.29 -3.94
N ASP A 243 -15.97 29.89 -3.29
CA ASP A 243 -14.95 29.03 -3.90
C ASP A 243 -15.51 27.64 -4.24
N ALA A 244 -16.36 27.08 -3.37
CA ALA A 244 -17.05 25.82 -3.63
C ALA A 244 -18.03 25.92 -4.81
N ALA A 245 -18.82 27.00 -4.88
CA ALA A 245 -19.71 27.25 -6.01
C ALA A 245 -18.93 27.44 -7.32
N GLU A 246 -17.80 28.14 -7.28
CA GLU A 246 -16.91 28.33 -8.42
C GLU A 246 -16.28 27.01 -8.89
N ALA A 247 -15.86 26.15 -7.95
CA ALA A 247 -15.37 24.82 -8.26
C ALA A 247 -16.41 23.99 -9.04
N ILE A 248 -17.69 24.04 -8.66
CA ILE A 248 -18.75 23.34 -9.42
C ILE A 248 -18.98 24.02 -10.78
N ARG A 249 -19.05 25.35 -10.81
CA ARG A 249 -19.35 26.13 -12.02
C ARG A 249 -18.30 25.97 -13.12
N THR A 250 -17.06 25.69 -12.76
CA THR A 250 -15.93 25.53 -13.70
C THR A 250 -15.79 24.13 -14.27
N MET A 251 -16.62 23.18 -13.84
CA MET A 251 -16.72 21.88 -14.51
C MET A 251 -17.33 22.02 -15.90
N ASP A 252 -16.91 21.15 -16.82
CA ASP A 252 -17.60 20.97 -18.10
C ASP A 252 -18.88 20.13 -17.94
N ASP A 253 -19.56 19.85 -19.05
CA ASP A 253 -20.79 19.07 -19.13
C ASP A 253 -20.64 17.62 -18.64
N ARG A 254 -19.42 17.12 -18.53
CA ARG A 254 -19.09 15.79 -18.00
C ARG A 254 -18.79 15.82 -16.50
N GLY A 255 -18.74 16.99 -15.87
CA GLY A 255 -18.31 17.17 -14.49
C GLY A 255 -16.79 17.20 -14.31
N ALA A 256 -16.02 17.51 -15.37
CA ALA A 256 -14.56 17.52 -15.30
C ALA A 256 -13.99 18.95 -15.26
N TRP A 257 -12.96 19.17 -14.45
CA TRP A 257 -12.15 20.38 -14.48
C TRP A 257 -11.10 20.28 -15.59
N VAL A 258 -11.40 20.90 -16.73
CA VAL A 258 -10.51 20.90 -17.91
C VAL A 258 -9.89 22.28 -18.09
N GLU A 259 -8.56 22.33 -18.10
CA GLU A 259 -7.81 23.57 -18.30
C GLU A 259 -6.96 23.53 -19.58
N ASN A 260 -6.59 24.70 -20.07
CA ASN A 260 -5.63 24.79 -21.17
C ASN A 260 -4.26 24.35 -20.67
N GLY A 261 -3.64 23.40 -21.37
CA GLY A 261 -2.33 22.89 -20.98
C GLY A 261 -1.82 21.82 -21.93
N ARG A 262 -0.65 21.27 -21.61
CA ARG A 262 0.02 20.23 -22.41
C ARG A 262 0.40 19.06 -21.51
N LEU A 263 0.47 17.87 -22.07
CA LEU A 263 0.99 16.71 -21.37
C LEU A 263 2.52 16.80 -21.31
N ARG A 264 3.06 17.02 -20.11
CA ARG A 264 4.49 17.28 -19.87
C ARG A 264 5.45 16.24 -20.49
N TYR A 265 5.00 15.00 -20.66
CA TYR A 265 5.83 13.89 -21.12
C TYR A 265 5.60 13.46 -22.56
N HIS A 266 4.72 14.15 -23.30
CA HIS A 266 4.34 13.75 -24.66
C HIS A 266 5.08 14.52 -25.77
N GLY A 267 6.06 15.35 -25.41
CA GLY A 267 6.90 16.09 -26.37
C GLY A 267 6.20 17.27 -27.04
N ASP A 268 6.95 17.99 -27.86
CA ASP A 268 6.48 19.25 -28.47
C ASP A 268 5.51 19.07 -29.63
N ASP A 269 5.43 17.88 -30.20
CA ASP A 269 4.50 17.55 -31.30
C ASP A 269 3.13 17.08 -30.81
N ASP A 270 2.97 16.81 -29.51
CA ASP A 270 1.68 16.36 -28.97
C ASP A 270 0.61 17.45 -29.16
N PRO A 271 -0.55 17.12 -29.78
CA PRO A 271 -1.58 18.09 -30.11
C PRO A 271 -2.51 18.41 -28.92
N THR A 272 -2.34 17.78 -27.76
CA THR A 272 -3.20 17.99 -26.59
C THR A 272 -3.06 19.42 -26.08
N ARG A 273 -4.18 20.17 -26.06
CA ARG A 273 -4.24 21.55 -25.54
C ARG A 273 -5.22 21.71 -24.38
N LYS A 274 -5.92 20.64 -24.02
CA LYS A 274 -6.88 20.56 -22.92
C LYS A 274 -6.50 19.40 -22.04
N ILE A 275 -6.24 19.65 -20.76
CA ILE A 275 -5.78 18.65 -19.81
C ILE A 275 -6.63 18.67 -18.55
N ILE A 276 -6.59 17.57 -17.81
CA ILE A 276 -6.99 17.51 -16.42
C ILE A 276 -5.70 17.54 -15.59
N SER A 277 -5.55 18.57 -14.77
CA SER A 277 -4.39 18.71 -13.88
C SER A 277 -4.72 18.13 -12.51
N CYS A 278 -3.86 17.24 -12.02
CA CYS A 278 -3.99 16.70 -10.66
C CYS A 278 -3.99 17.83 -9.61
N ARG A 279 -3.25 18.93 -9.85
CA ARG A 279 -3.23 20.07 -8.93
C ARG A 279 -4.61 20.70 -8.80
N THR A 280 -5.21 21.05 -9.95
CA THR A 280 -6.53 21.70 -10.02
C THR A 280 -7.61 20.79 -9.47
N PHE A 281 -7.56 19.49 -9.83
CA PHE A 281 -8.46 18.48 -9.28
C PHE A 281 -8.38 18.41 -7.75
N ILE A 282 -7.17 18.26 -7.19
CA ILE A 282 -6.97 18.18 -5.72
C ILE A 282 -7.49 19.44 -5.05
N GLN A 283 -7.12 20.62 -5.55
CA GLN A 283 -7.54 21.89 -4.97
C GLN A 283 -9.07 22.02 -4.91
N HIS A 284 -9.77 21.72 -6.01
CA HIS A 284 -11.23 21.80 -6.01
C HIS A 284 -11.88 20.74 -5.12
N VAL A 285 -11.37 19.51 -5.09
CA VAL A 285 -11.89 18.46 -4.18
C VAL A 285 -11.69 18.87 -2.72
N ASP A 286 -10.54 19.44 -2.35
CA ASP A 286 -10.26 19.92 -0.99
C ASP A 286 -11.19 21.08 -0.60
N THR A 287 -11.42 22.04 -1.50
CA THR A 287 -12.38 23.14 -1.30
C THR A 287 -13.80 22.60 -1.07
N LEU A 288 -14.27 21.69 -1.92
CA LEU A 288 -15.60 21.11 -1.82
C LEU A 288 -15.76 20.29 -0.53
N SER A 289 -14.75 19.49 -0.19
CA SER A 289 -14.70 18.72 1.06
C SER A 289 -14.75 19.63 2.29
N SER A 290 -13.96 20.71 2.27
CA SER A 290 -13.95 21.70 3.35
C SER A 290 -15.31 22.38 3.53
N TYR A 291 -15.95 22.77 2.43
CA TYR A 291 -17.29 23.34 2.46
C TYR A 291 -18.33 22.37 3.06
N LEU A 292 -18.33 21.11 2.62
CA LEU A 292 -19.22 20.08 3.18
C LEU A 292 -18.97 19.83 4.67
N SER A 293 -17.72 19.86 5.12
CA SER A 293 -17.37 19.71 6.54
C SER A 293 -17.82 20.90 7.38
N SER A 294 -17.80 22.12 6.83
CA SER A 294 -18.23 23.35 7.52
C SER A 294 -19.75 23.54 7.66
N THR A 295 -20.53 22.70 6.97
CA THR A 295 -22.00 22.81 6.89
C THR A 295 -22.73 21.70 7.65
N LYS A 296 -21.98 20.82 8.34
CA LYS A 296 -22.48 19.83 9.28
C LYS A 296 -22.66 20.43 10.67
#